data_AF-A0A5K1AH18-F1
#
_entry.id   AF-A0A5K1AH18-F1
#
_cell.length_a   1.000
_cell.length_b   1.000
_cell.length_c   1.000
_cell.angle_alpha   90.00
_cell.angle_beta   90.00
_cell.angle_gamma   90.00
#
_symmetry.space_group_name_H-M   'P 1'
#
loop_
_entity.id
_entity.type
_entity.pdbx_description
1 polymer ?
#
loop_
_entity_poly.entity_id
_entity_poly.type
_entity_poly.pdbx_seq_one_letter_code
_entity_poly.pdbx_strand_id
1 'polypeptide(L)' 'SEINYLGRLSHANLVKLLGYCFDQNELLLVYEYVQKGSLENHLFR' A
#
# COMPACT_ATOMS: atom_id res chain seq x y z
N SER A 1 -2.22 10.98 -8.72
CA SER A 1 -1.29 10.55 -7.67
C SER A 1 -1.81 9.29 -7.03
N GLU A 2 -0.92 8.41 -6.59
CA GLU A 2 -1.25 7.15 -5.90
C GLU A 2 -2.25 7.37 -4.76
N ILE A 3 -2.07 8.43 -3.97
CA ILE A 3 -2.98 8.87 -2.89
C ILE A 3 -4.42 9.08 -3.39
N ASN A 4 -4.63 9.77 -4.52
CA ASN A 4 -5.97 10.07 -5.03
C ASN A 4 -6.71 8.81 -5.52
N TYR A 5 -5.97 7.85 -6.07
CA TYR A 5 -6.54 6.61 -6.57
C TYR A 5 -6.76 5.60 -5.43
N LEU A 6 -5.72 5.30 -4.65
CA LEU A 6 -5.77 4.31 -3.57
C LEU A 6 -6.56 4.80 -2.36
N GLY A 7 -6.56 6.11 -2.07
CA GLY A 7 -7.35 6.68 -0.97
C GLY A 7 -8.86 6.56 -1.16
N ARG A 8 -9.33 6.30 -2.38
CA ARG A 8 -10.76 6.11 -2.71
C ARG A 8 -11.17 4.65 -2.89
N LEU A 9 -10.20 3.74 -2.97
CA LEU A 9 -10.44 2.33 -3.21
C LEU A 9 -10.42 1.56 -1.89
N SER A 10 -11.54 0.92 -1.56
CA SER A 10 -11.63 0.01 -0.41
C SER A 10 -12.23 -1.31 -0.89
N HIS A 11 -11.40 -2.36 -0.92
CA HIS A 11 -11.80 -3.70 -1.35
C HIS A 11 -10.93 -4.75 -0.64
N ALA A 12 -11.49 -5.92 -0.32
CA ALA A 12 -10.83 -6.95 0.47
C ALA A 12 -9.55 -7.53 -0.18
N ASN A 13 -9.45 -7.47 -1.51
CA ASN A 13 -8.32 -8.01 -2.28
C ASN A 13 -7.33 -6.93 -2.76
N LEU A 14 -7.43 -5.70 -2.24
CA LEU A 14 -6.52 -4.61 -2.55
C LEU A 14 -5.89 -4.12 -1.25
N VAL A 15 -4.56 -3.98 -1.24
CA VAL A 15 -3.83 -3.46 -0.09
C VAL A 15 -4.29 -2.04 0.19
N LYS A 16 -4.76 -1.81 1.42
CA LYS A 16 -5.33 -0.55 1.86
C LYS A 16 -4.25 0.46 2.20
N LEU A 17 -4.35 1.63 1.58
CA LEU A 17 -3.64 2.84 2.04
C LEU A 17 -4.31 3.34 3.33
N LEU A 18 -3.56 3.34 4.44
CA LEU A 18 -4.02 3.81 5.74
C LEU A 18 -3.82 5.32 5.90
N GLY A 19 -2.79 5.87 5.24
CA GLY A 19 -2.50 7.30 5.27
C GLY A 19 -1.21 7.64 4.55
N TYR A 20 -0.81 8.91 4.63
CA TYR A 20 0.44 9.39 4.08
C TYR A 20 0.99 10.54 4.94
N CYS A 21 2.30 10.75 4.86
CA CYS A 21 2.96 11.94 5.37
C CYS A 21 3.63 12.65 4.20
N PHE A 22 3.43 13.96 4.09
CA PHE A 22 4.16 14.79 3.14
C PHE A 22 4.85 15.90 3.92
N ASP A 23 6.16 15.78 4.07
CA ASP A 23 6.98 16.76 4.81
C ASP A 23 8.32 16.93 4.11
N GLN A 24 8.88 18.15 4.13
CA GLN A 24 10.18 18.49 3.54
C GLN A 24 10.41 17.93 2.12
N ASN A 25 9.38 17.92 1.28
CA ASN A 25 9.41 17.37 -0.09
C ASN A 25 9.57 15.83 -0.17
N GLU A 26 9.45 15.13 0.95
CA GLU A 26 9.36 13.67 1.01
C GLU A 26 7.91 13.22 1.15
N LEU A 27 7.55 12.18 0.40
CA LEU A 27 6.25 11.52 0.50
C LEU A 27 6.42 10.12 1.07
N LEU A 28 5.84 9.89 2.24
CA LEU A 28 5.76 8.58 2.88
C LEU A 28 4.33 8.07 2.79
N LEU A 29 4.16 6.80 2.42
CA LEU A 29 2.86 6.13 2.33
C LEU A 29 2.78 5.06 3.41
N VAL A 30 1.65 5.01 4.11
CA VAL A 30 1.39 4.04 5.17
C VAL A 30 0.36 3.05 4.67
N TYR A 31 0.78 1.81 4.44
CA TYR A 31 -0.07 0.70 4.01
C TYR A 31 -0.38 -0.25 5.15
N GLU A 32 -1.44 -1.04 5.00
CA GLU A 32 -1.59 -2.23 5.83
C GLU A 32 -0.44 -3.23 5.58
N TYR A 33 -0.05 -3.95 6.62
CA TYR A 33 1.04 -4.91 6.53
C TYR A 33 0.54 -6.29 6.08
N VAL A 34 1.03 -6.76 4.93
CA VAL A 34 0.74 -8.10 4.41
C VAL A 34 1.80 -9.08 4.90
N GLN A 35 1.51 -9.76 6.02
CA GLN A 35 2.47 -10.60 6.74
C GLN A 35 3.14 -11.69 5.90
N LYS A 36 2.45 -12.24 4.89
CA LYS A 36 2.98 -13.33 4.06
C LYS A 36 3.84 -12.83 2.89
N GLY A 37 4.03 -11.52 2.71
CA GLY A 37 4.81 -10.98 1.59
C GLY A 37 4.15 -11.21 0.23
N SER A 38 4.94 -11.09 -0.85
CA SER A 38 4.45 -11.17 -2.23
C SER A 38 4.09 -12.60 -2.65
N LEU A 39 3.12 -12.72 -3.57
CA LEU A 39 2.73 -14.01 -4.15
C LEU A 39 3.90 -14.71 -4.88
N GLU A 40 4.80 -13.96 -5.50
CA GLU A 40 6.02 -14.49 -6.13
C GLU A 40 6.83 -15.37 -5.18
N ASN A 41 6.99 -14.93 -3.92
CA ASN A 41 7.71 -15.70 -2.89
C ASN A 41 7.03 -17.03 -2.54
N HIS A 42 5.74 -17.19 -2.84
CA HIS A 42 5.00 -18.43 -2.60
C HIS A 42 4.96 -19.34 -3.82
N LEU A 43 5.20 -18.80 -5.02
CA LEU A 43 5.07 -19.55 -6.27
C LEU A 43 6.42 -19.97 -6.89
N PHE A 44 7.47 -19.17 -6.71
CA PHE A 44 8.73 -19.33 -7.46
C PHE A 44 9.99 -19.41 -6.57
N ARG A 45 9.83 -19.60 -5.27
CA ARG A 45 10.92 -19.90 -4.32
C ARG A 45 11.17 -21.41 -4.20
#